data_AF-C1FD87-F1
#
_entry.id   AF-C1FD87-F1
#
_cell.length_a   1.000
_cell.length_b   1.000
_cell.length_c   1.000
_cell.angle_alpha   90.00
_cell.angle_beta   90.00
_cell.angle_gamma   90.00
#
_symmetry.space_group_name_H-M   'P 1'
#
loop_
_entity.id
_entity.type
_entity.pdbx_description
1 polymer ?
#
loop_
_entity_poly.entity_id
_entity_poly.type
_entity_poly.pdbx_seq_one_letter_code
_entity_poly.pdbx_strand_id
1 'polypeptide(L)'
;MDEVMQMPMDRSNPLRFFVLRVPFFLEPHYDRDASWHETNRERLERKWGGKASFVAQKQRHRLKERGQEVGIQHFNLDRLASNTLASHRVVQWMTKLYGCVASEALYNELNHNHFIEGMKLNDSSLLCQAATTAGADYIACDAFLASNEGIVEIEQTQVVLERLGISSIPTFLIGGKVIISGAVHSSELVRVFREIEKAGIGAPDTVFADTLKIPNHMRQSTLPPPEKDFSIRPASF
;
A
#
# COMPACT_ATOMS: atom_id res chain seq x y z
N MET A 1 3.48 -15.51 -0.03
CA MET A 1 3.52 -15.57 -1.51
C MET A 1 4.44 -16.68 -1.97
N ASP A 2 5.66 -16.76 -1.44
CA ASP A 2 6.62 -17.82 -1.76
C ASP A 2 6.05 -19.23 -1.66
N GLU A 3 5.35 -19.53 -0.56
CA GLU A 3 4.86 -20.88 -0.30
C GLU A 3 3.93 -21.42 -1.39
N VAL A 4 2.95 -20.62 -1.81
CA VAL A 4 1.98 -21.02 -2.84
C VAL A 4 2.59 -21.01 -4.24
N MET A 5 3.56 -20.13 -4.51
CA MET A 5 4.23 -20.07 -5.82
C MET A 5 5.28 -21.17 -6.00
N GLN A 6 6.01 -21.55 -4.94
CA GLN A 6 7.03 -22.60 -5.00
C GLN A 6 6.42 -24.01 -4.99
N MET A 7 5.24 -24.16 -4.39
CA MET A 7 4.55 -25.44 -4.28
C MET A 7 3.10 -25.30 -4.77
N PRO A 8 2.84 -25.11 -6.08
CA PRO A 8 1.49 -25.01 -6.60
C PRO A 8 0.77 -26.36 -6.49
N MET A 9 -0.55 -26.32 -6.24
CA MET A 9 -1.36 -27.54 -6.20
C MET A 9 -1.45 -28.21 -7.58
N ASP A 10 -1.51 -27.40 -8.64
CA ASP A 10 -1.47 -27.82 -10.03
C ASP A 10 -0.34 -27.09 -10.74
N ARG A 11 0.72 -27.82 -11.12
CA ARG A 11 1.86 -27.26 -11.84
C ARG A 11 1.51 -26.80 -13.26
N SER A 12 0.44 -27.31 -13.86
CA SER A 12 0.00 -26.90 -15.19
C SER A 12 -0.82 -25.60 -15.17
N ASN A 13 -1.40 -25.26 -14.01
CA ASN A 13 -2.17 -24.04 -13.80
C ASN A 13 -1.82 -23.39 -12.43
N PRO A 14 -0.59 -22.87 -12.27
CA PRO A 14 -0.16 -22.29 -11.01
C PRO A 14 -0.93 -21.00 -10.70
N LEU A 15 -1.12 -20.73 -9.39
CA LEU A 15 -1.72 -19.49 -8.93
C LEU A 15 -0.95 -18.27 -9.46
N ARG A 16 -1.70 -17.31 -10.01
CA ARG A 16 -1.20 -16.00 -10.47
C ARG A 16 -2.10 -14.91 -9.91
N PHE A 17 -1.51 -13.83 -9.45
CA PHE A 17 -2.23 -12.67 -8.94
C PHE A 17 -1.39 -11.41 -9.13
N PHE A 18 -2.07 -10.27 -9.21
CA PHE A 18 -1.48 -8.95 -9.07
C PHE A 18 -1.95 -8.34 -7.75
N VAL A 19 -1.21 -7.35 -7.25
CA VAL A 19 -1.65 -6.54 -6.12
C VAL A 19 -2.07 -5.18 -6.65
N LEU A 20 -3.32 -4.80 -6.40
CA LEU A 20 -3.81 -3.46 -6.66
C LEU A 20 -3.91 -2.71 -5.33
N ARG A 21 -3.16 -1.61 -5.20
CA ARG A 21 -3.25 -0.72 -4.05
C ARG A 21 -4.49 0.16 -4.19
N VAL A 22 -5.38 0.08 -3.21
CA VAL A 22 -6.61 0.86 -3.15
C VAL A 22 -6.42 2.00 -2.13
N PRO A 23 -6.63 3.27 -2.50
CA PRO A 23 -6.43 4.40 -1.62
C PRO A 23 -7.46 4.40 -0.48
N PHE A 24 -6.99 4.57 0.75
CA PHE A 24 -7.81 4.74 1.96
C PHE A 24 -7.22 5.88 2.81
N PHE A 25 -8.07 6.73 3.38
CA PHE A 25 -7.63 7.84 4.22
C PHE A 25 -7.96 7.58 5.69
N LEU A 26 -6.93 7.48 6.54
CA LEU A 26 -7.12 7.45 8.00
C LEU A 26 -7.50 8.82 8.55
N GLU A 27 -7.03 9.89 7.90
CA GLU A 27 -7.19 11.28 8.31
C GLU A 27 -7.62 12.13 7.09
N PRO A 28 -8.85 11.91 6.55
CA PRO A 28 -9.28 12.57 5.31
C PRO A 28 -9.43 14.10 5.42
N HIS A 29 -9.46 14.61 6.65
CA HIS A 29 -9.63 16.02 6.98
C HIS A 29 -8.31 16.80 7.03
N TYR A 30 -7.16 16.15 6.92
CA TYR A 30 -5.87 16.84 6.88
C TYR A 30 -5.79 17.81 5.71
N ASP A 31 -5.16 18.96 5.94
CA ASP A 31 -4.93 19.95 4.90
C ASP A 31 -4.09 19.34 3.76
N ARG A 32 -4.49 19.62 2.52
CA ARG A 32 -3.83 19.12 1.31
C ARG A 32 -2.57 19.93 0.99
N ASP A 33 -2.38 21.10 1.61
CA ASP A 33 -1.17 21.90 1.45
C ASP A 33 0.08 21.11 1.86
N ALA A 34 1.12 21.15 1.02
CA ALA A 34 2.37 20.43 1.23
C ALA A 34 3.14 20.90 2.49
N SER A 35 2.91 22.13 2.93
CA SER A 35 3.50 22.70 4.14
C SER A 35 2.88 22.12 5.42
N TRP A 36 1.61 21.68 5.37
CA TRP A 36 0.93 21.12 6.53
C TRP A 36 1.45 19.74 6.90
N HIS A 37 1.73 19.55 8.19
CA HIS A 37 2.08 18.27 8.81
C HIS A 37 1.94 18.37 10.33
N GLU A 38 1.85 17.21 10.99
CA GLU A 38 2.03 17.08 12.44
C GLU A 38 2.89 15.85 12.74
N THR A 39 3.49 15.77 13.94
CA THR A 39 4.22 14.55 14.28
C THR A 39 3.23 13.40 14.52
N ASN A 40 3.61 12.19 14.13
CA ASN A 40 2.78 11.01 14.38
C ASN A 40 2.55 10.78 15.89
N ARG A 41 3.46 11.24 16.76
CA ARG A 41 3.28 11.23 18.21
C ARG A 41 2.12 12.12 18.64
N GLU A 42 2.14 13.39 18.26
CA GLU A 42 1.07 14.35 18.61
C GLU A 42 -0.29 13.85 18.11
N ARG A 43 -0.33 13.38 16.85
CA ARG A 43 -1.52 12.76 16.26
C ARG A 43 -2.06 11.62 17.11
N LEU A 44 -1.21 10.67 17.49
CA LEU A 44 -1.64 9.46 18.20
C LEU A 44 -1.97 9.73 19.67
N GLU A 45 -1.26 10.64 20.32
CA GLU A 45 -1.62 11.12 21.67
C GLU A 45 -3.01 11.76 21.66
N ARG A 46 -3.31 12.62 20.69
CA ARG A 46 -4.65 13.20 20.51
C ARG A 46 -5.70 12.13 20.20
N LYS A 47 -5.43 11.24 19.23
CA LYS A 47 -6.35 10.21 18.76
C LYS A 47 -6.72 9.18 19.83
N TRP A 48 -5.79 8.84 20.71
CA TRP A 48 -6.00 7.83 21.75
C TRP A 48 -6.32 8.41 23.13
N GLY A 49 -6.54 9.72 23.25
CA GLY A 49 -6.99 10.34 24.50
C GLY A 49 -5.88 10.55 25.54
N GLY A 50 -4.66 10.85 25.06
CA GLY A 50 -3.52 11.29 25.89
C GLY A 50 -2.37 10.28 25.98
N LYS A 51 -1.28 10.74 26.60
CA LYS A 51 0.01 10.01 26.71
C LYS A 51 -0.12 8.62 27.34
N ALA A 52 -0.90 8.49 28.41
CA ALA A 52 -1.08 7.21 29.11
C ALA A 52 -1.76 6.17 28.20
N SER A 53 -2.85 6.55 27.54
CA SER A 53 -3.55 5.70 26.58
C SER A 53 -2.68 5.36 25.37
N PHE A 54 -1.85 6.30 24.91
CA PHE A 54 -0.87 6.05 23.86
C PHE A 54 0.15 4.97 24.22
N VAL A 55 0.73 5.04 25.43
CA VAL A 55 1.66 4.01 25.92
C VAL A 55 0.98 2.65 26.02
N ALA A 56 -0.25 2.59 26.55
CA ALA A 56 -1.01 1.36 26.67
C ALA A 56 -1.34 0.75 25.28
N GLN A 57 -1.76 1.57 24.32
CA GLN A 57 -2.00 1.17 22.93
C GLN A 57 -0.72 0.61 22.28
N LYS A 58 0.42 1.29 22.43
CA LYS A 58 1.71 0.85 21.88
C LYS A 58 2.09 -0.55 22.38
N GLN A 59 1.90 -0.80 23.68
CA GLN A 59 2.17 -2.11 24.29
C GLN A 59 1.24 -3.20 23.74
N ARG A 60 -0.05 -2.90 23.52
CA ARG A 60 -1.03 -3.85 22.97
C ARG A 60 -0.75 -4.20 21.50
N HIS A 61 -0.41 -3.21 20.69
CA HIS A 61 -0.19 -3.42 19.26
C HIS A 61 1.11 -4.16 18.93
N ARG A 62 2.11 -4.13 19.82
CA ARG A 62 3.42 -4.80 19.66
C ARG A 62 4.05 -4.53 18.30
N LEU A 63 3.91 -3.30 17.79
CA LEU A 63 4.31 -2.94 16.42
C LEU A 63 5.82 -3.11 16.23
N LYS A 64 6.61 -2.80 17.26
CA LYS A 64 8.07 -2.97 17.23
C LYS A 64 8.44 -4.45 17.06
N GLU A 65 7.88 -5.31 17.89
CA GLU A 65 8.15 -6.75 17.88
C GLU A 65 7.71 -7.37 16.55
N ARG A 66 6.50 -7.04 16.08
CA ARG A 66 6.00 -7.51 14.78
C ARG A 66 6.85 -7.02 13.60
N GLY A 67 7.38 -5.80 13.68
CA GLY A 67 8.32 -5.28 12.67
C GLY A 67 9.60 -6.09 12.63
N GLN A 68 10.17 -6.39 13.80
CA GLN A 68 11.40 -7.18 13.92
C GLN A 68 11.23 -8.61 13.40
N GLU A 69 10.06 -9.23 13.64
CA GLU A 69 9.71 -10.55 13.10
C GLU A 69 9.73 -10.60 11.56
N VAL A 70 9.57 -9.46 10.88
CA VAL A 70 9.58 -9.34 9.41
C VAL A 70 10.78 -8.54 8.89
N GLY A 71 11.81 -8.33 9.71
CA GLY A 71 13.08 -7.69 9.30
C GLY A 71 13.13 -6.17 9.42
N ILE A 72 12.07 -5.50 9.88
CA ILE A 72 12.08 -4.05 10.14
C ILE A 72 12.68 -3.78 11.52
N GLN A 73 13.94 -3.34 11.53
CA GLN A 73 14.72 -3.16 12.77
C GLN A 73 14.21 -2.00 13.64
N HIS A 74 13.76 -0.92 13.01
CA HIS A 74 13.30 0.28 13.70
C HIS A 74 12.19 0.98 12.91
N PHE A 75 11.36 1.73 13.64
CA PHE A 75 10.34 2.62 13.08
C PHE A 75 10.59 4.02 13.62
N ASN A 76 10.48 5.03 12.77
CA ASN A 76 10.45 6.42 13.20
C ASN A 76 9.08 6.73 13.82
N LEU A 77 9.06 6.82 15.16
CA LEU A 77 7.85 7.09 15.93
C LEU A 77 7.40 8.55 15.81
N ASP A 78 8.34 9.44 15.49
CA ASP A 78 8.16 10.89 15.34
C ASP A 78 8.03 11.31 13.87
N ARG A 79 7.85 10.34 12.96
CA ARG A 79 7.59 10.59 11.53
C ARG A 79 6.46 11.60 11.33
N LEU A 80 6.55 12.34 10.25
CA LEU A 80 5.58 13.39 9.94
C LEU A 80 4.34 12.80 9.28
N ALA A 81 3.18 13.02 9.90
CA ALA A 81 1.88 12.73 9.32
C ALA A 81 1.44 13.92 8.46
N SER A 82 0.95 13.62 7.25
CA SER A 82 0.47 14.59 6.27
C SER A 82 -0.75 14.04 5.55
N ASN A 83 -1.47 14.86 4.79
CA ASN A 83 -2.49 14.34 3.87
C ASN A 83 -1.83 13.39 2.85
N THR A 84 -2.47 12.28 2.52
CA THR A 84 -1.92 11.23 1.64
C THR A 84 -2.55 11.23 0.24
N LEU A 85 -3.28 12.28 -0.16
CA LEU A 85 -3.90 12.35 -1.48
C LEU A 85 -2.85 12.33 -2.58
N ALA A 86 -1.77 13.12 -2.44
CA ALA A 86 -0.69 13.17 -3.43
C ALA A 86 -0.04 11.79 -3.62
N SER A 87 0.38 11.12 -2.55
CA SER A 87 0.94 9.76 -2.62
C SER A 87 -0.03 8.75 -3.20
N HIS A 88 -1.31 8.78 -2.81
CA HIS A 88 -2.34 7.92 -3.41
C HIS A 88 -2.50 8.14 -4.92
N ARG A 89 -2.45 9.40 -5.36
CA ARG A 89 -2.47 9.76 -6.80
C ARG A 89 -1.25 9.20 -7.53
N VAL A 90 -0.05 9.31 -6.98
CA VAL A 90 1.17 8.78 -7.62
C VAL A 90 1.12 7.25 -7.70
N VAL A 91 0.67 6.55 -6.65
CA VAL A 91 0.50 5.09 -6.69
C VAL A 91 -0.51 4.68 -7.76
N GLN A 92 -1.63 5.38 -7.87
CA GLN A 92 -2.62 5.14 -8.94
C GLN A 92 -2.02 5.39 -10.33
N TRP A 93 -1.35 6.53 -10.52
CA TRP A 93 -0.71 6.91 -11.79
C TRP A 93 0.36 5.90 -12.21
N MET A 94 1.21 5.48 -11.27
CA MET A 94 2.20 4.43 -11.48
C MET A 94 1.53 3.13 -11.94
N THR A 95 0.42 2.75 -11.29
CA THR A 95 -0.34 1.55 -11.68
C THR A 95 -0.92 1.68 -13.09
N LYS A 96 -1.44 2.85 -13.47
CA LYS A 96 -2.05 3.10 -14.79
C LYS A 96 -1.05 3.04 -15.94
N LEU A 97 0.17 3.52 -15.72
CA LEU A 97 1.15 3.71 -16.80
C LEU A 97 2.27 2.66 -16.81
N TYR A 98 2.61 2.09 -15.66
CA TYR A 98 3.74 1.18 -15.48
C TYR A 98 3.33 -0.18 -14.90
N GLY A 99 2.07 -0.35 -14.52
CA GLY A 99 1.51 -1.62 -14.05
C GLY A 99 1.67 -1.90 -12.56
N CYS A 100 1.01 -2.96 -12.10
CA CYS A 100 0.95 -3.31 -10.67
C CYS A 100 2.32 -3.62 -10.05
N VAL A 101 3.28 -4.18 -10.80
CA VAL A 101 4.61 -4.50 -10.27
C VAL A 101 5.40 -3.23 -9.93
N ALA A 102 5.42 -2.26 -10.83
CA ALA A 102 6.13 -1.00 -10.62
C ALA A 102 5.45 -0.16 -9.52
N SER A 103 4.11 -0.19 -9.48
CA SER A 103 3.33 0.41 -8.39
C SER A 103 3.64 -0.20 -7.02
N GLU A 104 3.83 -1.52 -6.94
CA GLU A 104 4.19 -2.19 -5.70
C GLU A 104 5.61 -1.82 -5.24
N ALA A 105 6.56 -1.69 -6.17
CA ALA A 105 7.91 -1.20 -5.87
C ALA A 105 7.87 0.22 -5.30
N LEU A 106 7.14 1.13 -5.95
CA LEU A 106 6.89 2.49 -5.45
C LEU A 106 6.24 2.46 -4.05
N TYR A 107 5.21 1.64 -3.85
CA TYR A 107 4.52 1.54 -2.56
C TYR A 107 5.48 1.13 -1.44
N ASN A 108 6.36 0.17 -1.70
CA ASN A 108 7.39 -0.25 -0.73
C ASN A 108 8.36 0.88 -0.39
N GLU A 109 8.84 1.61 -1.40
CA GLU A 109 9.72 2.77 -1.23
C GLU A 109 9.06 3.88 -0.39
N LEU A 110 7.79 4.21 -0.68
CA LEU A 110 7.04 5.20 0.10
C LEU A 110 6.83 4.76 1.56
N ASN A 111 6.58 3.47 1.79
CA ASN A 111 6.48 2.94 3.15
C ASN A 111 7.83 3.03 3.89
N HIS A 112 8.93 2.69 3.22
CA HIS A 112 10.28 2.85 3.79
C HIS A 112 10.51 4.32 4.18
N ASN A 113 10.35 5.24 3.23
CA ASN A 113 10.59 6.67 3.45
C ASN A 113 9.69 7.25 4.54
N HIS A 114 8.44 6.81 4.65
CA HIS A 114 7.55 7.29 5.70
C HIS A 114 7.81 6.66 7.07
N PHE A 115 7.87 5.33 7.14
CA PHE A 115 7.90 4.59 8.41
C PHE A 115 9.29 4.47 9.02
N ILE A 116 10.35 4.54 8.21
CA ILE A 116 11.74 4.41 8.64
C ILE A 116 12.42 5.78 8.60
N GLU A 117 12.40 6.48 7.45
CA GLU A 117 13.07 7.77 7.32
C GLU A 117 12.26 8.95 7.90
N GLY A 118 10.96 8.76 8.13
CA GLY A 118 10.09 9.78 8.73
C GLY A 118 9.59 10.86 7.78
N MET A 119 9.73 10.64 6.48
CA MET A 119 9.40 11.60 5.44
C MET A 119 7.89 11.78 5.24
N LYS A 120 7.49 12.96 4.75
CA LYS A 120 6.09 13.29 4.45
C LYS A 120 5.63 12.65 3.14
N LEU A 121 4.37 12.24 3.10
CA LEU A 121 3.76 11.61 1.93
C LEU A 121 2.98 12.60 1.03
N ASN A 122 3.17 13.90 1.25
CA ASN A 122 2.72 15.00 0.38
C ASN A 122 3.88 15.83 -0.19
N ASP A 123 5.14 15.39 -0.03
CA ASP A 123 6.30 16.06 -0.61
C ASP A 123 6.47 15.64 -2.08
N SER A 124 6.22 16.56 -3.02
CA SER A 124 6.27 16.24 -4.45
C SER A 124 7.63 15.74 -4.92
N SER A 125 8.74 16.30 -4.42
CA SER A 125 10.06 15.89 -4.88
C SER A 125 10.37 14.46 -4.45
N LEU A 126 10.04 14.10 -3.20
CA LEU A 126 10.17 12.74 -2.71
C LEU A 126 9.28 11.75 -3.48
N LEU A 127 8.04 12.13 -3.76
CA LEU A 127 7.13 11.27 -4.54
C LEU A 127 7.65 11.03 -5.96
N CYS A 128 8.16 12.07 -6.63
CA CYS A 128 8.76 11.96 -7.95
C CYS A 128 10.05 11.13 -7.93
N GLN A 129 10.93 11.31 -6.94
CA GLN A 129 12.15 10.51 -6.78
C GLN A 129 11.83 9.02 -6.58
N ALA A 130 10.85 8.70 -5.73
CA ALA A 130 10.41 7.34 -5.49
C ALA A 130 9.79 6.72 -6.77
N ALA A 131 8.98 7.48 -7.51
CA ALA A 131 8.43 7.04 -8.79
C ALA A 131 9.52 6.77 -9.83
N THR A 132 10.54 7.63 -9.89
CA THR A 132 11.70 7.44 -10.79
C THR A 132 12.51 6.21 -10.44
N THR A 133 12.73 5.94 -9.15
CA THR A 133 13.38 4.71 -8.68
C THR A 133 12.59 3.46 -9.10
N ALA A 134 11.27 3.57 -9.16
CA ALA A 134 10.38 2.51 -9.65
C ALA A 134 10.23 2.48 -11.19
N GLY A 135 10.94 3.33 -11.94
CA GLY A 135 11.02 3.30 -13.41
C GLY A 135 10.24 4.39 -14.14
N ALA A 136 9.67 5.37 -13.45
CA ALA A 136 8.96 6.48 -14.08
C ALA A 136 9.85 7.69 -14.44
N ASP A 137 9.38 8.55 -15.34
CA ASP A 137 10.05 9.83 -15.61
C ASP A 137 9.72 10.86 -14.52
N TYR A 138 10.74 11.53 -13.99
CA TYR A 138 10.57 12.51 -12.92
C TYR A 138 9.69 13.69 -13.37
N ILE A 139 9.95 14.22 -14.56
CA ILE A 139 9.25 15.40 -15.10
C ILE A 139 7.78 15.07 -15.38
N ALA A 140 7.49 13.87 -15.86
CA ALA A 140 6.13 13.39 -16.05
C ALA A 140 5.38 13.24 -14.71
N CYS A 141 6.04 12.72 -13.67
CA CYS A 141 5.44 12.62 -12.33
C CYS A 141 5.18 14.01 -11.72
N ASP A 142 6.11 14.95 -11.88
CA ASP A 142 5.98 16.32 -11.40
C ASP A 142 4.82 17.06 -12.10
N ALA A 143 4.74 16.94 -13.43
CA ALA A 143 3.63 17.48 -14.20
C ALA A 143 2.27 16.87 -13.81
N PHE A 144 2.23 15.56 -13.52
CA PHE A 144 1.03 14.88 -13.02
C PHE A 144 0.62 15.41 -11.64
N LEU A 145 1.56 15.58 -10.72
CA LEU A 145 1.29 16.12 -9.39
C LEU A 145 0.81 17.57 -9.43
N ALA A 146 1.29 18.36 -10.38
CA ALA A 146 0.83 19.72 -10.64
C ALA A 146 -0.59 19.80 -11.25
N SER A 147 -1.10 18.70 -11.80
CA SER A 147 -2.47 18.61 -12.35
C SER A 147 -3.47 18.10 -11.31
N ASN A 148 -4.75 18.03 -11.70
CA ASN A 148 -5.84 17.45 -10.89
C ASN A 148 -6.17 16.00 -11.27
N GLU A 149 -5.40 15.38 -12.17
CA GLU A 149 -5.66 14.02 -12.65
C GLU A 149 -5.64 12.99 -11.52
N GLY A 150 -6.58 12.04 -11.51
CA GLY A 150 -6.67 11.01 -10.47
C GLY A 150 -7.49 11.40 -9.24
N ILE A 151 -7.76 12.69 -9.00
CA ILE A 151 -8.51 13.14 -7.81
C ILE A 151 -9.92 12.53 -7.81
N VAL A 152 -10.64 12.66 -8.93
CA VAL A 152 -12.03 12.18 -9.05
C VAL A 152 -12.09 10.66 -8.84
N GLU A 153 -11.17 9.91 -9.42
CA GLU A 153 -11.12 8.45 -9.24
C GLU A 153 -10.85 8.06 -7.78
N ILE A 154 -9.99 8.79 -7.06
CA ILE A 154 -9.72 8.54 -5.63
C ILE A 154 -10.95 8.84 -4.77
N GLU A 155 -11.64 9.94 -5.04
CA GLU A 155 -12.86 10.33 -4.32
C GLU A 155 -13.98 9.31 -4.56
N GLN A 156 -14.18 8.86 -5.80
CA GLN A 156 -15.11 7.79 -6.13
C GLN A 156 -14.73 6.47 -5.44
N THR A 157 -13.43 6.19 -5.31
CA THR A 157 -12.95 5.00 -4.59
C THR A 157 -13.32 5.04 -3.11
N GLN A 158 -13.31 6.21 -2.45
CA GLN A 158 -13.79 6.32 -1.07
C GLN A 158 -15.27 5.97 -0.94
N VAL A 159 -16.10 6.44 -1.89
CA VAL A 159 -17.54 6.09 -1.93
C VAL A 159 -17.74 4.59 -2.10
N VAL A 160 -16.93 3.92 -2.91
CA VAL A 160 -16.98 2.46 -3.08
C VAL A 160 -16.58 1.74 -1.79
N LEU A 161 -15.52 2.19 -1.11
CA LEU A 161 -15.09 1.62 0.17
C LEU A 161 -16.19 1.72 1.24
N GLU A 162 -16.85 2.88 1.36
CA GLU A 162 -17.97 3.10 2.27
C GLU A 162 -19.15 2.16 1.96
N ARG A 163 -19.52 2.03 0.69
CA ARG A 163 -20.60 1.11 0.25
C ARG A 163 -20.29 -0.35 0.56
N LEU A 164 -19.02 -0.73 0.55
CA LEU A 164 -18.57 -2.08 0.91
C LEU A 164 -18.37 -2.26 2.42
N GLY A 165 -18.62 -1.23 3.24
CA GLY A 165 -18.44 -1.26 4.69
C GLY A 165 -16.97 -1.30 5.13
N ILE A 166 -16.03 -1.00 4.23
CA ILE A 166 -14.60 -1.02 4.51
C ILE A 166 -14.22 0.27 5.21
N SER A 167 -13.91 0.18 6.50
CA SER A 167 -13.65 1.33 7.38
C SER A 167 -12.31 1.26 8.14
N SER A 168 -11.45 0.28 7.80
CA SER A 168 -10.16 0.10 8.46
C SER A 168 -9.10 -0.50 7.52
N ILE A 169 -7.82 -0.32 7.91
CA ILE A 169 -6.66 -0.87 7.20
C ILE A 169 -5.74 -1.66 8.16
N PRO A 170 -4.97 -2.64 7.64
CA PRO A 170 -5.07 -3.18 6.29
C PRO A 170 -6.36 -4.00 6.10
N THR A 171 -6.93 -3.95 4.89
CA THR A 171 -8.05 -4.80 4.46
C THR A 171 -7.69 -5.38 3.10
N PHE A 172 -7.85 -6.69 2.94
CA PHE A 172 -7.60 -7.40 1.69
C PHE A 172 -8.93 -7.81 1.07
N LEU A 173 -9.14 -7.45 -0.19
CA LEU A 173 -10.20 -7.99 -1.04
C LEU A 173 -9.56 -8.97 -2.03
N ILE A 174 -9.78 -10.26 -1.81
CA ILE A 174 -9.19 -11.33 -2.62
C ILE A 174 -10.25 -11.90 -3.55
N GLY A 175 -9.96 -11.83 -4.85
CA GLY A 175 -10.81 -12.35 -5.91
C GLY A 175 -12.24 -11.78 -5.91
N GLY A 176 -12.43 -10.56 -5.43
CA GLY A 176 -13.74 -9.90 -5.36
C GLY A 176 -14.76 -10.59 -4.44
N LYS A 177 -14.36 -11.62 -3.70
CA LYS A 177 -15.28 -12.50 -2.94
C LYS A 177 -14.92 -12.58 -1.47
N VAL A 178 -13.63 -12.55 -1.13
CA VAL A 178 -13.16 -12.72 0.23
C VAL A 178 -12.64 -11.39 0.75
N ILE A 179 -13.24 -10.88 1.82
CA ILE A 179 -12.77 -9.71 2.56
C ILE A 179 -12.10 -10.20 3.83
N ILE A 180 -10.83 -9.83 4.01
CA ILE A 180 -10.05 -10.11 5.21
C ILE A 180 -9.62 -8.78 5.81
N SER A 181 -10.02 -8.51 7.04
CA SER A 181 -9.74 -7.24 7.72
C SER A 181 -8.69 -7.44 8.82
N GLY A 182 -7.76 -6.50 8.92
CA GLY A 182 -6.70 -6.47 9.92
C GLY A 182 -5.39 -7.09 9.44
N ALA A 183 -4.35 -6.90 10.25
CA ALA A 183 -3.03 -7.49 10.03
C ALA A 183 -3.07 -8.99 10.36
N VAL A 184 -3.53 -9.78 9.40
CA VAL A 184 -3.63 -11.25 9.50
C VAL A 184 -2.27 -11.94 9.34
N HIS A 185 -2.16 -13.15 9.89
CA HIS A 185 -0.99 -13.98 9.70
C HIS A 185 -0.91 -14.48 8.24
N SER A 186 0.30 -14.68 7.73
CA SER A 186 0.53 -15.17 6.37
C SER A 186 -0.18 -16.49 6.08
N SER A 187 -0.31 -17.36 7.08
CA SER A 187 -1.03 -18.64 6.99
C SER A 187 -2.50 -18.49 6.58
N GLU A 188 -3.15 -17.38 6.95
CA GLU A 188 -4.54 -17.11 6.59
C GLU A 188 -4.67 -16.78 5.10
N LEU A 189 -3.76 -15.95 4.58
CA LEU A 189 -3.67 -15.67 3.14
C LEU A 189 -3.32 -16.93 2.34
N VAL A 190 -2.37 -17.74 2.82
CA VAL A 190 -2.01 -19.02 2.18
C VAL A 190 -3.23 -19.92 2.09
N ARG A 191 -4.02 -20.06 3.16
CA ARG A 191 -5.24 -20.87 3.15
C ARG A 191 -6.22 -20.39 2.06
N VAL A 192 -6.46 -19.09 1.96
CA VAL A 192 -7.36 -18.51 0.95
C VAL A 192 -6.84 -18.79 -0.47
N PHE A 193 -5.54 -18.66 -0.68
CA PHE A 193 -4.91 -18.99 -1.95
C PHE A 193 -5.03 -20.47 -2.32
N ARG A 194 -4.88 -21.39 -1.35
CA ARG A 194 -5.12 -22.82 -1.59
C ARG A 194 -6.56 -23.11 -1.99
N GLU A 195 -7.55 -22.46 -1.39
CA GLU A 195 -8.94 -22.62 -1.80
C GLU A 195 -9.18 -22.12 -3.24
N ILE A 196 -8.52 -21.03 -3.65
CA ILE A 196 -8.58 -20.53 -5.03
C ILE A 196 -7.93 -21.51 -6.02
N GLU A 197 -6.74 -22.03 -5.70
CA GLU A 197 -6.08 -23.06 -6.52
C GLU A 197 -6.97 -24.29 -6.69
N LYS A 198 -7.61 -24.75 -5.62
CA LYS A 198 -8.48 -25.92 -5.61
C LYS A 198 -9.75 -25.70 -6.43
N ALA A 199 -10.31 -24.50 -6.39
CA ALA A 199 -11.48 -24.12 -7.18
C ALA A 199 -11.13 -23.93 -8.66
N GLY A 200 -9.89 -23.54 -8.99
CA GLY A 200 -9.44 -23.26 -10.35
C GLY A 200 -10.09 -22.01 -10.98
N ILE A 201 -10.86 -21.24 -10.20
CA ILE A 201 -11.58 -20.05 -10.66
C ILE A 201 -10.95 -18.82 -10.02
N GLY A 202 -10.21 -18.04 -10.83
CA GLY A 202 -9.77 -16.70 -10.46
C GLY A 202 -10.92 -15.68 -10.53
N ALA A 203 -10.64 -14.44 -10.13
CA ALA A 203 -11.53 -13.31 -10.38
C ALA A 203 -10.70 -12.12 -10.85
N PRO A 204 -10.53 -11.95 -12.18
CA PRO A 204 -9.73 -10.86 -12.73
C PRO A 204 -10.43 -9.50 -12.55
N ASP A 205 -11.74 -9.48 -12.35
CA ASP A 205 -12.52 -8.25 -12.26
C ASP A 205 -12.52 -7.69 -10.84
N THR A 206 -12.38 -6.38 -10.74
CA THR A 206 -12.40 -5.66 -9.47
C THR A 206 -13.01 -4.29 -9.69
N VAL A 207 -14.05 -3.99 -8.91
CA VAL A 207 -14.70 -2.67 -8.91
C VAL A 207 -13.70 -1.54 -8.68
N PHE A 208 -12.61 -1.81 -7.95
CA PHE A 208 -11.56 -0.83 -7.71
C PHE A 208 -10.69 -0.58 -8.94
N ALA A 209 -10.40 -1.57 -9.78
CA ALA A 209 -9.68 -1.29 -11.02
C ALA A 209 -10.52 -0.41 -11.96
N ASP A 210 -11.82 -0.68 -12.05
CA ASP A 210 -12.73 0.11 -12.88
C ASP A 210 -12.85 1.54 -12.34
N THR A 211 -13.07 1.69 -11.03
CA THR A 211 -13.17 3.01 -10.37
C THR A 211 -11.87 3.80 -10.50
N LEU A 212 -10.72 3.13 -10.33
CA LEU A 212 -9.41 3.74 -10.48
C LEU A 212 -8.97 3.88 -11.94
N LYS A 213 -9.77 3.41 -12.92
CA LYS A 213 -9.44 3.38 -14.35
C LYS A 213 -8.09 2.72 -14.67
N ILE A 214 -7.82 1.57 -14.05
CA ILE A 214 -6.61 0.79 -14.31
C ILE A 214 -6.83 -0.09 -15.55
N PRO A 215 -6.04 0.08 -16.64
CA PRO A 215 -6.21 -0.71 -17.85
C PRO A 215 -6.03 -2.21 -17.59
N ASN A 216 -6.77 -3.05 -18.30
CA ASN A 216 -6.72 -4.51 -18.10
C ASN A 216 -5.30 -5.08 -18.30
N HIS A 217 -4.56 -4.61 -19.31
CA HIS A 217 -3.20 -5.07 -19.58
C HIS A 217 -2.21 -4.70 -18.46
N MET A 218 -2.48 -3.64 -17.68
CA MET A 218 -1.65 -3.23 -16.54
C MET A 218 -1.83 -4.12 -15.30
N ARG A 219 -2.81 -5.05 -15.34
CA ARG A 219 -3.18 -5.98 -14.26
C ARG A 219 -2.83 -7.43 -14.59
N GLN A 220 -2.12 -7.68 -15.68
CA GLN A 220 -1.81 -9.04 -16.15
C GLN A 220 -0.46 -9.55 -15.63
N SER A 221 0.44 -8.65 -15.23
CA SER A 221 1.73 -9.02 -14.66
C SER A 221 1.55 -9.52 -13.23
N THR A 222 1.94 -10.78 -13.01
CA THR A 222 2.02 -11.37 -11.66
C THR A 222 3.22 -10.76 -10.93
N LEU A 223 3.10 -10.53 -9.62
CA LEU A 223 4.28 -10.16 -8.84
C LEU A 223 5.34 -11.25 -9.00
N PRO A 224 6.61 -10.89 -9.30
CA PRO A 224 7.66 -11.90 -9.38
C PRO A 224 7.77 -12.62 -8.03
N PRO A 225 8.19 -13.90 -8.00
CA PRO A 225 8.58 -14.52 -6.75
C PRO A 225 9.61 -13.62 -6.07
N PRO A 226 9.49 -13.37 -4.75
CA PRO A 226 10.50 -12.67 -3.97
C PRO A 226 11.90 -13.14 -4.35
N GLU A 227 12.74 -12.20 -4.79
CA GLU A 227 14.17 -12.48 -4.84
C GLU A 227 14.63 -12.79 -3.42
N LYS A 228 15.54 -13.77 -3.26
CA LYS A 228 15.99 -14.25 -1.94
C LYS A 228 16.58 -13.15 -1.05
N ASP A 229 16.91 -12.00 -1.62
CA ASP A 229 17.43 -10.84 -0.91
C ASP A 229 16.41 -9.69 -0.91
N PHE A 230 15.66 -9.58 0.18
CA PHE A 230 15.26 -8.27 0.69
C PHE A 230 16.48 -7.56 1.29
N SER A 231 17.58 -7.45 0.55
CA SER A 231 18.61 -6.48 0.88
C SER A 231 18.04 -5.12 0.49
N ILE A 232 17.47 -4.42 1.47
CA ILE A 232 17.38 -2.96 1.46
C ILE A 232 18.72 -2.49 0.93
N ARG A 233 18.75 -1.91 -0.29
CA ARG A 233 19.98 -1.39 -0.85
C ARG A 233 20.54 -0.43 0.21
N PRO A 234 21.76 -0.65 0.74
CA PRO A 234 22.33 0.32 1.65
C PRO A 234 22.37 1.65 0.90
N ALA A 235 21.84 2.70 1.54
CA ALA A 235 21.96 4.05 1.03
C ALA A 235 23.43 4.29 0.69
N SER A 236 23.72 4.49 -0.59
CA SER A 236 25.02 4.98 -1.03
C SER A 236 25.14 6.42 -0.53
N PHE A 237 25.88 6.59 0.56
CA PHE A 237 26.34 7.88 1.08
C PHE A 237 27.23 8.61 0.07
#